data_AF-A0AAW2ZBN4-F1
#
_entry.id   AF-A0AAW2ZBN4-F1
#
_cell.length_a   1.000
_cell.length_b   1.000
_cell.length_c   1.000
_cell.angle_alpha   90.00
_cell.angle_beta   90.00
_cell.angle_gamma   90.00
#
_symmetry.space_group_name_H-M   'P 1'
#
loop_
_entity.id
_entity.type
_entity.pdbx_description
1 polymer ?
#
loop_
_entity_poly.entity_id
_entity_poly.type
_entity_poly.pdbx_seq_one_letter_code
_entity_poly.pdbx_strand_id
1 'polypeptide(L)'
;MCEKQCRDANGFKCHCMGESHRRQMAVFSGNPSKFLANFSARFKHDFLDILRTQHPGTKVKANTVYQQYIADKNHVHMNATCWSSLAGFVRTVGAQGICEVEETPRGWFMKYIKKDEKDIEQKAQDKKREQHDLTDMQRQLKLIEIQMQAAKEMERQAEKELQDEGKDVRPEEADENDLKQDDIHGEEPKPITPFSIANLKVKLEKPTFVINNENNDKHVPTFTNNVNDNKRKLSNLEQIRLEEEEKNKKYKQSHETVKASCWLKPDIVVKVLNKTLSDGQYYKHKGVVRNIEGSAAEVEMLDSGDVLKIDQDYLETVIPQIGGEVRVLKGEYRGYRAILESVNIDKCYATLQICKINKSIKMEYEDFSKIHPNKN
;
A
#
# COMPACT_ATOMS: atom_id res chain seq x y z
N MET A 1 -21.86 19.60 -11.06
CA MET A 1 -21.04 20.80 -11.37
C MET A 1 -21.83 22.07 -11.06
N CYS A 2 -22.98 22.27 -11.70
CA CYS A 2 -23.94 23.29 -11.27
C CYS A 2 -24.98 22.66 -10.33
N GLU A 3 -25.29 23.33 -9.22
CA GLU A 3 -26.30 22.89 -8.23
C GLU A 3 -27.71 23.43 -8.57
N LYS A 4 -27.84 24.17 -9.68
CA LYS A 4 -29.10 24.80 -10.10
C LYS A 4 -30.07 23.77 -10.68
N GLN A 5 -31.05 23.36 -9.88
CA GLN A 5 -32.20 22.60 -10.37
C GLN A 5 -32.97 23.41 -11.42
N CYS A 6 -33.28 22.79 -12.56
CA CYS A 6 -34.02 23.40 -13.67
C CYS A 6 -35.41 22.77 -13.74
N ARG A 7 -36.45 23.61 -13.83
CA ARG A 7 -37.87 23.18 -13.76
C ARG A 7 -38.37 22.46 -15.01
N ASP A 8 -37.79 22.78 -16.16
CA ASP A 8 -38.17 22.27 -17.48
C ASP A 8 -36.97 22.29 -18.45
N ALA A 9 -37.18 21.75 -19.66
CA ALA A 9 -36.14 21.62 -20.68
C ALA A 9 -35.63 22.97 -21.22
N ASN A 10 -36.47 24.00 -21.29
CA ASN A 10 -36.06 25.35 -21.70
C ASN A 10 -35.22 26.01 -20.58
N GLY A 11 -35.62 25.86 -19.32
CA GLY A 11 -34.86 26.29 -18.16
C GLY A 11 -33.46 25.64 -18.10
N PHE A 12 -33.36 24.35 -18.43
CA PHE A 12 -32.08 23.65 -18.54
C PHE A 12 -31.23 24.19 -19.70
N LYS A 13 -31.81 24.36 -20.89
CA LYS A 13 -31.12 24.92 -22.06
C LYS A 13 -30.59 26.33 -21.79
N CYS A 14 -31.41 27.21 -21.20
CA CYS A 14 -31.01 28.56 -20.80
C CYS A 14 -29.96 28.55 -19.68
N HIS A 15 -29.99 27.59 -18.76
CA HIS A 15 -28.92 27.40 -17.78
C HIS A 15 -27.58 27.03 -18.45
N CYS A 16 -27.57 26.04 -19.33
CA CYS A 16 -26.35 25.60 -20.04
C CYS A 16 -25.74 26.68 -20.93
N MET A 17 -26.56 27.49 -21.59
CA MET A 17 -26.09 28.63 -22.40
C MET A 17 -25.65 29.83 -21.55
N GLY A 18 -26.09 29.91 -20.29
CA GLY A 18 -25.82 31.02 -19.39
C GLY A 18 -24.35 31.12 -18.94
N GLU A 19 -23.88 32.35 -18.78
CA GLU A 19 -22.48 32.65 -18.41
C GLU A 19 -22.02 31.94 -17.12
N SER A 20 -22.89 31.87 -16.11
CA SER A 20 -22.61 31.16 -14.86
C SER A 20 -22.24 29.68 -15.07
N HIS A 21 -22.96 28.97 -15.95
CA HIS A 21 -22.66 27.58 -16.30
C HIS A 21 -21.35 27.49 -17.08
N ARG A 22 -21.17 28.34 -18.09
CA ARG A 22 -19.94 28.39 -18.91
C ARG A 22 -18.70 28.72 -18.08
N ARG A 23 -18.82 29.59 -17.07
CA ARG A 23 -17.76 29.92 -16.12
C ARG A 23 -17.44 28.75 -15.19
N GLN A 24 -18.44 28.04 -14.68
CA GLN A 24 -18.20 26.82 -13.88
C GLN A 24 -17.55 25.70 -14.73
N MET A 25 -17.97 25.53 -15.99
CA MET A 25 -17.32 24.63 -16.95
C MET A 25 -15.85 25.00 -17.20
N ALA A 26 -15.55 26.29 -17.37
CA ALA A 26 -14.17 26.77 -17.53
C ALA A 26 -13.32 26.45 -16.28
N VAL A 27 -13.84 26.73 -15.08
CA VAL A 27 -13.14 26.42 -13.81
C VAL A 27 -12.92 24.91 -13.63
N PHE A 28 -13.91 24.08 -13.99
CA PHE A 28 -13.74 22.61 -13.98
C PHE A 28 -12.70 22.14 -14.99
N SER A 29 -12.74 22.66 -16.22
CA SER A 29 -11.79 22.29 -17.28
C SER A 29 -10.34 22.63 -16.95
N GLY A 30 -10.10 23.64 -16.12
CA GLY A 30 -8.75 23.98 -15.66
C GLY A 30 -8.18 23.06 -14.57
N ASN A 31 -9.01 22.30 -13.84
CA ASN A 31 -8.58 21.46 -12.70
C ASN A 31 -9.52 20.26 -12.45
N PRO A 32 -9.78 19.37 -13.43
CA PRO A 32 -10.79 18.31 -13.30
C PRO A 32 -10.51 17.36 -12.12
N SER A 33 -9.25 17.01 -11.88
CA SER A 33 -8.79 16.12 -10.80
C SER A 33 -9.16 16.65 -9.41
N LYS A 34 -9.10 17.97 -9.19
CA LYS A 34 -9.46 18.60 -7.90
C LYS A 34 -10.95 18.50 -7.61
N PHE A 35 -11.79 18.64 -8.63
CA PHE A 35 -13.24 18.46 -8.49
C PHE A 35 -13.60 16.99 -8.26
N LEU A 36 -13.00 16.07 -9.02
CA LEU A 36 -13.18 14.63 -8.83
C LEU A 36 -12.79 14.19 -7.42
N ALA A 37 -11.66 14.68 -6.90
CA ALA A 37 -11.21 14.42 -5.53
C ALA A 37 -12.20 14.96 -4.49
N ASN A 38 -12.76 16.18 -4.68
CA ASN A 38 -13.75 16.74 -3.77
C ASN A 38 -15.07 15.94 -3.76
N PHE A 39 -15.60 15.59 -4.94
CA PHE A 39 -16.81 14.77 -5.05
C PHE A 39 -16.61 13.38 -4.45
N SER A 40 -15.46 12.75 -4.69
CA SER A 40 -15.11 11.45 -4.09
C SER A 40 -14.96 11.54 -2.57
N ALA A 41 -14.37 12.63 -2.05
CA ALA A 41 -14.26 12.86 -0.60
C ALA A 41 -15.62 13.04 0.07
N ARG A 42 -16.52 13.85 -0.51
CA ARG A 42 -17.92 14.01 -0.02
C ARG A 42 -18.68 12.70 -0.05
N PHE A 43 -18.73 12.03 -1.20
CA PHE A 43 -19.39 10.73 -1.35
C PHE A 43 -18.91 9.72 -0.29
N LYS A 44 -17.58 9.59 -0.11
CA LYS A 44 -17.01 8.69 0.89
C LYS A 44 -17.41 9.08 2.31
N HIS A 45 -17.33 10.36 2.65
CA HIS A 45 -17.70 10.87 3.97
C HIS A 45 -19.16 10.54 4.29
N ASP A 46 -20.08 10.96 3.43
CA ASP A 46 -21.52 10.88 3.65
C ASP A 46 -22.01 9.41 3.64
N PHE A 47 -21.44 8.57 2.78
CA PHE A 47 -21.72 7.12 2.76
C PHE A 47 -21.25 6.44 4.05
N LEU A 48 -20.03 6.77 4.53
CA LEU A 48 -19.49 6.22 5.78
C LEU A 48 -20.25 6.75 6.99
N ASP A 49 -20.80 7.96 6.94
CA ASP A 49 -21.65 8.50 7.99
C ASP A 49 -22.94 7.72 8.14
N ILE A 50 -23.62 7.38 7.04
CA ILE A 50 -24.81 6.51 7.10
C ILE A 50 -24.45 5.16 7.73
N LEU A 51 -23.34 4.55 7.32
CA LEU A 51 -22.87 3.28 7.89
C LEU A 51 -22.53 3.41 9.39
N ARG A 52 -21.90 4.51 9.80
CA ARG A 52 -21.49 4.80 11.18
C ARG A 52 -22.68 5.08 12.10
N THR A 53 -23.70 5.80 11.62
CA THR A 53 -24.86 6.22 12.42
C THR A 53 -25.98 5.18 12.42
N GLN A 54 -26.31 4.58 11.28
CA GLN A 54 -27.46 3.68 11.14
C GLN A 54 -27.10 2.20 11.37
N HIS A 55 -25.84 1.82 11.12
CA HIS A 55 -25.38 0.42 11.20
C HIS A 55 -24.13 0.25 12.10
N PRO A 56 -24.14 0.76 13.34
CA PRO A 56 -22.99 0.69 14.24
C PRO A 56 -22.67 -0.76 14.63
N GLY A 57 -21.49 -1.25 14.22
CA GLY A 57 -20.93 -2.53 14.67
C GLY A 57 -21.50 -3.79 13.99
N THR A 58 -22.50 -3.66 13.12
CA THR A 58 -23.11 -4.75 12.36
C THR A 58 -22.52 -4.85 10.94
N LYS A 59 -22.52 -6.06 10.35
CA LYS A 59 -22.23 -6.27 8.93
C LYS A 59 -23.50 -6.06 8.12
N VAL A 60 -23.48 -5.13 7.17
CA VAL A 60 -24.64 -4.75 6.36
C VAL A 60 -24.29 -4.80 4.88
N LYS A 61 -25.26 -5.18 4.03
CA LYS A 61 -25.08 -5.23 2.58
C LYS A 61 -24.84 -3.82 2.04
N ALA A 62 -23.73 -3.61 1.33
CA ALA A 62 -23.32 -2.29 0.82
C ALA A 62 -24.39 -1.63 -0.07
N ASN A 63 -25.18 -2.43 -0.81
CA ASN A 63 -26.28 -1.92 -1.63
C ASN A 63 -27.41 -1.29 -0.80
N THR A 64 -27.67 -1.78 0.41
CA THR A 64 -28.68 -1.20 1.30
C THR A 64 -28.25 0.20 1.77
N VAL A 65 -26.97 0.34 2.13
CA VAL A 65 -26.37 1.65 2.49
C VAL A 65 -26.36 2.59 1.28
N TYR A 66 -26.05 2.10 0.09
CA TYR A 66 -26.12 2.88 -1.14
C TYR A 66 -27.55 3.35 -1.46
N GLN A 67 -28.56 2.50 -1.25
CA GLN A 67 -29.97 2.87 -1.42
C GLN A 67 -30.43 3.94 -0.41
N GLN A 68 -29.93 3.90 0.82
CA GLN A 68 -30.15 4.96 1.82
C GLN A 68 -29.44 6.26 1.41
N TYR A 69 -28.21 6.18 0.89
CA TYR A 69 -27.44 7.33 0.43
C TYR A 69 -28.12 8.07 -0.72
N ILE A 70 -28.59 7.36 -1.75
CA ILE A 70 -29.27 7.99 -2.90
C ILE A 70 -30.72 8.44 -2.59
N ALA A 71 -31.23 8.18 -1.39
CA ALA A 71 -32.55 8.66 -0.97
C ALA A 71 -32.55 10.16 -0.62
N ASP A 72 -31.41 10.72 -0.21
CA ASP A 72 -31.23 12.18 -0.20
C ASP A 72 -31.16 12.70 -1.64
N LYS A 73 -31.86 13.78 -1.95
CA LYS A 73 -31.84 14.42 -3.28
C LYS A 73 -30.57 15.26 -3.52
N ASN A 74 -29.84 15.61 -2.46
CA ASN A 74 -28.63 16.42 -2.53
C ASN A 74 -27.33 15.60 -2.56
N HIS A 75 -27.43 14.26 -2.61
CA HIS A 75 -26.28 13.37 -2.64
C HIS A 75 -25.39 13.58 -3.88
N VAL A 76 -24.08 13.37 -3.73
CA VAL A 76 -23.15 13.29 -4.86
C VAL A 76 -23.34 11.93 -5.54
N HIS A 77 -23.91 11.89 -6.74
CA HIS A 77 -24.12 10.64 -7.47
C HIS A 77 -22.79 9.92 -7.77
N MET A 78 -22.75 8.59 -7.63
CA MET A 78 -21.51 7.77 -7.75
C MET A 78 -20.72 8.05 -9.04
N ASN A 79 -21.40 8.23 -10.18
CA ASN A 79 -20.79 8.56 -11.48
C ASN A 79 -19.97 9.87 -11.50
N ALA A 80 -20.10 10.74 -10.49
CA ALA A 80 -19.32 11.97 -10.34
C ALA A 80 -18.05 11.78 -9.49
N THR A 81 -17.76 10.56 -9.06
CA THR A 81 -16.61 10.18 -8.21
C THR A 81 -15.58 9.36 -9.00
N CYS A 82 -14.43 9.05 -8.39
CA CYS A 82 -13.44 8.15 -8.97
C CYS A 82 -13.86 6.67 -8.99
N TRP A 83 -15.01 6.30 -8.41
CA TRP A 83 -15.50 4.93 -8.37
C TRP A 83 -16.59 4.69 -9.42
N SER A 84 -16.27 3.90 -10.45
CA SER A 84 -17.22 3.50 -11.49
C SER A 84 -18.27 2.48 -11.05
N SER A 85 -18.10 1.87 -9.87
CA SER A 85 -19.04 0.90 -9.31
C SER A 85 -18.97 0.83 -7.78
N LEU A 86 -20.08 0.46 -7.15
CA LEU A 86 -20.16 0.27 -5.70
C LEU A 86 -19.17 -0.79 -5.20
N ALA A 87 -18.98 -1.87 -5.96
CA ALA A 87 -17.97 -2.90 -5.65
C ALA A 87 -16.53 -2.37 -5.76
N GLY A 88 -16.27 -1.38 -6.61
CA GLY A 88 -15.01 -0.64 -6.62
C GLY A 88 -14.81 0.17 -5.34
N PHE A 89 -15.82 0.96 -4.97
CA PHE A 89 -15.79 1.75 -3.72
C PHE A 89 -15.58 0.88 -2.48
N VAL A 90 -16.38 -0.17 -2.29
CA VAL A 90 -16.31 -1.09 -1.13
C VAL A 90 -14.90 -1.69 -1.01
N ARG A 91 -14.31 -2.15 -2.11
CA ARG A 91 -12.93 -2.67 -2.10
C ARG A 91 -11.91 -1.59 -1.68
N THR A 92 -12.05 -0.35 -2.10
CA THR A 92 -11.12 0.72 -1.67
C THR A 92 -11.24 1.09 -0.20
N VAL A 93 -12.45 1.15 0.39
CA VAL A 93 -12.59 1.42 1.84
C VAL A 93 -12.19 0.24 2.71
N GLY A 94 -12.30 -0.99 2.18
CA GLY A 94 -11.72 -2.20 2.78
C GLY A 94 -10.20 -2.18 2.77
N ALA A 95 -9.58 -1.91 1.62
CA ALA A 95 -8.12 -1.80 1.49
C ALA A 95 -7.52 -0.66 2.34
N GLN A 96 -8.28 0.40 2.60
CA GLN A 96 -7.89 1.50 3.51
C GLN A 96 -8.08 1.15 5.00
N GLY A 97 -8.60 -0.03 5.35
CA GLY A 97 -8.84 -0.44 6.74
C GLY A 97 -9.91 0.39 7.47
N ILE A 98 -10.80 1.05 6.75
CA ILE A 98 -11.89 1.88 7.31
C ILE A 98 -13.14 1.04 7.57
N CYS A 99 -13.35 0.01 6.75
CA CYS A 99 -14.44 -0.94 6.91
C CYS A 99 -13.90 -2.36 6.80
N GLU A 100 -14.43 -3.25 7.65
CA GLU A 100 -14.31 -4.69 7.44
C GLU A 100 -15.27 -5.03 6.27
N VAL A 101 -14.76 -5.65 5.20
CA VAL A 101 -15.54 -5.96 3.99
C VAL A 101 -15.48 -7.46 3.68
N GLU A 102 -16.61 -8.00 3.22
CA GLU A 102 -16.78 -9.43 2.98
C GLU A 102 -17.56 -9.64 1.67
N GLU A 103 -16.99 -10.40 0.73
CA GLU A 103 -17.66 -10.75 -0.52
C GLU A 103 -18.40 -12.08 -0.34
N THR A 104 -19.73 -12.06 -0.54
CA THR A 104 -20.56 -13.26 -0.48
C THR A 104 -21.30 -13.45 -1.80
N PRO A 105 -21.82 -14.66 -2.12
CA PRO A 105 -22.67 -14.87 -3.29
C PRO A 105 -23.94 -13.99 -3.33
N ARG A 106 -24.34 -13.40 -2.19
CA ARG A 106 -25.49 -12.49 -2.07
C ARG A 106 -25.10 -11.01 -2.25
N GLY A 107 -23.82 -10.73 -2.49
CA GLY A 107 -23.22 -9.41 -2.69
C GLY A 107 -22.24 -9.02 -1.58
N TRP A 108 -21.75 -7.78 -1.68
CA TRP A 108 -20.80 -7.19 -0.75
C TRP A 108 -21.45 -6.81 0.59
N PHE A 109 -20.88 -7.29 1.69
CA PHE A 109 -21.17 -6.85 3.05
C PHE A 109 -20.02 -5.99 3.58
N MET A 110 -20.36 -5.02 4.42
CA MET A 110 -19.39 -4.14 5.05
C MET A 110 -19.82 -3.75 6.47
N LYS A 111 -18.84 -3.48 7.33
CA LYS A 111 -18.99 -3.02 8.71
C LYS A 111 -18.01 -1.89 8.98
N TYR A 112 -18.47 -0.78 9.56
CA TYR A 112 -17.58 0.32 9.93
C TYR A 112 -16.66 -0.07 11.09
N ILE A 113 -15.35 0.17 10.93
CA ILE A 113 -14.38 -0.04 11.99
C ILE A 113 -14.32 1.24 12.83
N LYS A 114 -14.85 1.19 14.06
CA LYS A 114 -14.66 2.27 15.03
C LYS A 114 -13.19 2.33 15.42
N LYS A 115 -12.51 3.41 15.05
CA LYS A 115 -11.17 3.73 15.53
C LYS A 115 -11.33 4.58 16.79
N ASP A 116 -11.52 3.91 17.92
CA ASP A 116 -11.78 4.58 19.20
C ASP A 116 -10.54 5.39 19.63
N GLU A 117 -10.78 6.54 20.25
CA GLU A 117 -9.73 7.50 20.64
C GLU A 117 -8.68 6.87 21.58
N LYS A 118 -9.13 5.99 22.49
CA LYS A 118 -8.26 5.18 23.36
C LYS A 118 -7.28 4.28 22.60
N ASP A 119 -7.67 3.75 21.45
CA ASP A 119 -6.83 2.85 20.64
C ASP A 119 -5.78 3.63 19.83
N ILE A 120 -6.06 4.91 19.52
CA ILE A 120 -5.10 5.86 18.97
C ILE A 120 -4.12 6.30 20.07
N GLU A 121 -4.64 6.59 21.26
CA GLU A 121 -3.87 7.12 22.39
C GLU A 121 -2.94 6.05 23.01
N GLN A 122 -3.39 4.80 23.13
CA GLN A 122 -2.53 3.66 23.50
C GLN A 122 -1.39 3.48 22.49
N LYS A 123 -1.68 3.43 21.18
CA LYS A 123 -0.63 3.33 20.16
C LYS A 123 0.35 4.52 20.17
N ALA A 124 -0.10 5.71 20.58
CA ALA A 124 0.76 6.87 20.76
C ALA A 124 1.61 6.80 22.05
N GLN A 125 1.08 6.21 23.13
CA GLN A 125 1.81 5.96 24.38
C GLN A 125 2.84 4.84 24.21
N ASP A 126 2.46 3.71 23.61
CA ASP A 126 3.34 2.58 23.33
C ASP A 126 4.51 3.01 22.45
N LYS A 127 4.25 3.77 21.38
CA LYS A 127 5.31 4.31 20.52
C LYS A 127 6.24 5.30 21.25
N LYS A 128 5.72 6.10 22.19
CA LYS A 128 6.55 6.97 23.05
C LYS A 128 7.41 6.15 24.00
N ARG A 129 6.87 5.09 24.58
CA ARG A 129 7.59 4.16 25.46
C ARG A 129 8.69 3.43 24.71
N GLU A 130 8.39 2.87 23.54
CA GLU A 130 9.37 2.20 22.68
C GLU A 130 10.50 3.15 22.25
N GLN A 131 10.18 4.43 21.93
CA GLN A 131 11.20 5.45 21.67
C GLN A 131 12.07 5.79 22.90
N HIS A 132 11.48 5.80 24.10
CA HIS A 132 12.22 6.00 25.34
C HIS A 132 13.15 4.81 25.63
N ASP A 133 12.62 3.59 25.55
CA ASP A 133 13.35 2.34 25.76
C ASP A 133 14.52 2.21 24.77
N LEU A 134 14.32 2.58 23.49
CA LEU A 134 15.39 2.63 22.49
C LEU A 134 16.46 3.70 22.81
N THR A 135 16.04 4.87 23.30
CA THR A 135 16.96 5.96 23.68
C THR A 135 17.81 5.57 24.90
N ASP A 136 17.22 4.90 25.88
CA ASP A 136 17.95 4.41 27.06
C ASP A 136 18.86 3.23 26.72
N MET A 137 18.44 2.33 25.83
CA MET A 137 19.31 1.26 25.31
C MET A 137 20.55 1.85 24.60
N GLN A 138 20.39 2.91 23.79
CA GLN A 138 21.52 3.62 23.18
C GLN A 138 22.46 4.26 24.21
N ARG A 139 21.92 4.83 25.30
CA ARG A 139 22.72 5.36 26.42
C ARG A 139 23.51 4.26 27.14
N GLN A 140 22.88 3.13 27.42
CA GLN A 140 23.51 1.98 28.07
C GLN A 140 24.63 1.39 27.21
N LEU A 141 24.39 1.16 25.91
CA LEU A 141 25.41 0.68 24.97
C LEU A 141 26.63 1.60 24.95
N LYS A 142 26.42 2.92 24.91
CA LYS A 142 27.52 3.90 24.94
C LYS A 142 28.30 3.87 26.26
N LEU A 143 27.65 3.58 27.39
CA LEU A 143 28.31 3.45 28.68
C LEU A 143 29.19 2.19 28.75
N ILE A 144 28.68 1.07 28.23
CA ILE A 144 29.41 -0.20 28.12
C ILE A 144 30.62 -0.05 27.18
N GLU A 145 30.46 0.67 26.06
CA GLU A 145 31.55 0.97 25.14
C GLU A 145 32.68 1.75 25.81
N ILE A 146 32.36 2.78 26.60
CA ILE A 146 33.35 3.55 27.37
C ILE A 146 34.06 2.65 28.39
N GLN A 147 33.34 1.76 29.09
CA GLN A 147 33.94 0.82 30.04
C GLN A 147 34.87 -0.19 29.34
N MET A 148 34.49 -0.73 28.18
CA MET A 148 35.35 -1.61 27.37
C MET A 148 36.61 -0.89 26.87
N GLN A 149 36.50 0.37 26.46
CA GLN A 149 37.66 1.17 26.02
C GLN A 149 38.62 1.46 27.20
N ALA A 150 38.09 1.81 28.37
CA ALA A 150 38.90 2.01 29.57
C ALA A 150 39.58 0.72 30.04
N ALA A 151 38.87 -0.42 30.02
CA ALA A 151 39.45 -1.72 30.34
C ALA A 151 40.58 -2.10 29.38
N LYS A 152 40.41 -1.90 28.07
CA LYS A 152 41.46 -2.15 27.06
C LYS A 152 42.67 -1.25 27.21
N GLU A 153 42.51 0.02 27.56
CA GLU A 153 43.68 0.89 27.74
C GLU A 153 44.41 0.58 29.06
N MET A 154 43.71 0.14 30.12
CA MET A 154 44.35 -0.39 31.33
C MET A 154 45.09 -1.70 31.06
N GLU A 155 44.50 -2.63 30.31
CA GLU A 155 45.16 -3.87 29.85
C GLU A 155 46.43 -3.54 29.04
N ARG A 156 46.36 -2.58 28.12
CA ARG A 156 47.51 -2.10 27.33
C ARG A 156 48.54 -1.31 28.14
N GLN A 157 48.18 -0.78 29.31
CA GLN A 157 49.12 -0.16 30.25
C GLN A 157 49.84 -1.24 31.06
N ALA A 158 49.10 -2.21 31.61
CA ALA A 158 49.66 -3.35 32.33
C ALA A 158 50.62 -4.19 31.44
N GLU A 159 50.28 -4.43 30.17
CA GLU A 159 51.18 -5.11 29.21
C GLU A 159 52.49 -4.35 28.94
N LYS A 160 52.49 -3.01 29.08
CA LYS A 160 53.71 -2.20 28.94
C LYS A 160 54.55 -2.19 30.22
N GLU A 161 53.90 -2.12 31.38
CA GLU A 161 54.57 -2.19 32.68
C GLU A 161 55.25 -3.57 32.87
N LEU A 162 54.60 -4.67 32.47
CA LEU A 162 55.22 -6.00 32.45
C LEU A 162 56.39 -6.16 31.47
N GLN A 163 56.59 -5.24 30.52
CA GLN A 163 57.74 -5.26 29.61
C GLN A 163 58.93 -4.42 30.11
N ASP A 164 58.74 -3.55 31.11
CA ASP A 164 59.79 -2.67 31.63
C ASP A 164 60.49 -3.25 32.88
N GLU A 165 59.77 -4.00 33.74
CA GLU A 165 60.34 -4.63 34.95
C GLU A 165 61.09 -5.98 34.71
N GLY A 166 61.63 -6.18 33.51
CA GLY A 166 62.27 -7.42 33.08
C GLY A 166 63.74 -7.63 33.49
N LYS A 167 64.14 -7.34 34.75
CA LYS A 167 65.50 -7.67 35.27
C LYS A 167 65.55 -8.01 36.77
N ASP A 168 66.18 -9.16 37.06
CA ASP A 168 66.57 -9.70 38.40
C ASP A 168 65.41 -10.02 39.38
N VAL A 169 65.40 -11.09 40.20
CA VAL A 169 66.35 -12.19 40.43
C VAL A 169 65.61 -13.45 40.97
N ARG A 170 66.10 -14.65 40.58
CA ARG A 170 66.12 -16.00 41.23
C ARG A 170 65.08 -16.43 42.32
N PRO A 171 64.55 -17.68 42.26
CA PRO A 171 63.68 -18.26 43.30
C PRO A 171 64.43 -18.97 44.45
N GLU A 172 63.79 -19.10 45.61
CA GLU A 172 64.18 -19.96 46.76
C GLU A 172 62.92 -20.56 47.42
N GLU A 173 63.06 -21.70 48.14
CA GLU A 173 61.97 -22.62 48.51
C GLU A 173 61.54 -22.58 50.00
N ALA A 174 60.38 -23.20 50.30
CA ALA A 174 59.87 -23.60 51.63
C ALA A 174 59.48 -22.45 52.61
N ASP A 175 58.68 -22.65 53.66
CA ASP A 175 58.17 -23.87 54.31
C ASP A 175 56.77 -23.67 54.93
N GLU A 176 56.21 -24.73 55.52
CA GLU A 176 54.85 -24.92 56.04
C GLU A 176 54.66 -24.44 57.52
N ASN A 177 53.40 -24.45 57.98
CA ASN A 177 52.91 -24.55 59.38
C ASN A 177 52.61 -23.30 60.26
N ASP A 178 51.33 -22.90 60.19
CA ASP A 178 50.28 -23.16 61.21
C ASP A 178 50.00 -22.23 62.44
N LEU A 179 48.70 -22.21 62.80
CA LEU A 179 48.08 -21.92 64.11
C LEU A 179 48.12 -20.50 64.74
N LYS A 180 47.02 -19.74 64.58
CA LYS A 180 45.89 -19.72 65.56
C LYS A 180 44.70 -18.80 65.19
N GLN A 181 43.50 -19.25 65.59
CA GLN A 181 42.24 -18.50 65.59
C GLN A 181 42.16 -17.50 66.77
N ASP A 182 41.28 -16.51 66.67
CA ASP A 182 40.22 -16.26 67.67
C ASP A 182 39.12 -15.32 67.09
N ASP A 183 38.05 -15.95 66.57
CA ASP A 183 36.64 -15.70 66.89
C ASP A 183 35.90 -14.33 66.73
N ILE A 184 34.88 -14.39 65.84
CA ILE A 184 33.44 -14.09 66.06
C ILE A 184 32.76 -12.82 65.43
N HIS A 185 31.72 -13.15 64.63
CA HIS A 185 30.51 -12.41 64.20
C HIS A 185 30.52 -11.31 63.11
N GLY A 186 29.76 -11.60 62.03
CA GLY A 186 29.21 -10.64 61.06
C GLY A 186 28.77 -11.34 59.75
N GLU A 187 27.48 -11.49 59.48
CA GLU A 187 26.93 -12.35 58.40
C GLU A 187 27.25 -11.90 56.96
N GLU A 188 27.57 -12.87 56.09
CA GLU A 188 27.62 -12.71 54.63
C GLU A 188 26.22 -12.75 53.98
N PRO A 189 25.92 -11.92 52.98
CA PRO A 189 24.91 -12.23 51.97
C PRO A 189 25.52 -13.05 50.81
N LYS A 190 25.11 -14.31 50.69
CA LYS A 190 25.52 -15.25 49.62
C LYS A 190 24.87 -14.94 48.25
N PRO A 191 25.46 -15.40 47.13
CA PRO A 191 25.14 -14.90 45.79
C PRO A 191 23.80 -15.39 45.24
N ILE A 192 23.17 -14.56 44.40
CA ILE A 192 21.94 -14.90 43.67
C ILE A 192 22.30 -15.47 42.30
N THR A 193 21.87 -16.71 42.05
CA THR A 193 22.03 -17.44 40.79
C THR A 193 20.96 -17.07 39.75
N PRO A 194 21.21 -17.30 38.45
CA PRO A 194 20.23 -17.02 37.39
C PRO A 194 19.01 -17.95 37.49
N PHE A 195 17.82 -17.39 37.27
CA PHE A 195 16.54 -18.10 37.43
C PHE A 195 16.27 -19.10 36.28
N SER A 196 16.02 -20.35 36.64
CA SER A 196 15.58 -21.40 35.70
C SER A 196 14.11 -21.23 35.29
N ILE A 197 13.84 -21.34 33.98
CA ILE A 197 12.48 -21.46 33.43
C ILE A 197 12.12 -22.95 33.37
N ALA A 198 11.27 -23.44 34.29
CA ALA A 198 10.61 -24.74 34.14
C ALA A 198 9.34 -24.90 35.00
N ASN A 199 8.18 -24.93 34.33
CA ASN A 199 7.10 -25.93 34.47
C ASN A 199 5.68 -25.34 34.52
N LEU A 200 4.90 -25.63 33.48
CA LEU A 200 3.47 -25.92 33.58
C LEU A 200 3.09 -26.87 32.43
N LYS A 201 2.99 -28.17 32.74
CA LYS A 201 2.49 -29.20 31.81
C LYS A 201 0.96 -29.15 31.80
N VAL A 202 0.34 -29.07 30.63
CA VAL A 202 -1.07 -29.46 30.43
C VAL A 202 -1.16 -30.43 29.26
N LYS A 203 -1.98 -31.47 29.45
CA LYS A 203 -2.11 -32.64 28.57
C LYS A 203 -2.74 -32.31 27.21
N LEU A 204 -2.26 -33.00 26.19
CA LEU A 204 -2.87 -33.07 24.86
C LEU A 204 -3.63 -34.39 24.72
N GLU A 205 -4.96 -34.36 24.68
CA GLU A 205 -5.80 -35.52 24.37
C GLU A 205 -6.84 -35.15 23.30
N LYS A 206 -6.99 -36.01 22.28
CA LYS A 206 -7.96 -35.86 21.18
C LYS A 206 -9.25 -36.59 21.54
N PRO A 207 -10.44 -36.04 21.24
CA PRO A 207 -11.66 -36.84 21.16
C PRO A 207 -11.94 -37.30 19.73
N THR A 208 -12.02 -38.61 19.52
CA THR A 208 -12.64 -39.25 18.36
C THR A 208 -13.76 -40.16 18.85
N PHE A 209 -15.03 -39.81 18.58
CA PHE A 209 -16.23 -40.68 18.54
C PHE A 209 -17.48 -39.77 18.36
N VAL A 210 -18.63 -40.17 17.79
CA VAL A 210 -18.96 -41.22 16.80
C VAL A 210 -20.35 -40.92 16.21
N ILE A 211 -20.70 -41.56 15.10
CA ILE A 211 -22.01 -41.49 14.45
C ILE A 211 -23.05 -42.30 15.25
N ASN A 212 -24.26 -41.76 15.47
CA ASN A 212 -25.55 -42.46 15.44
C ASN A 212 -26.69 -41.54 15.95
N ASN A 213 -27.71 -41.25 15.14
CA ASN A 213 -28.98 -41.99 15.26
C ASN A 213 -30.05 -41.60 14.23
N GLU A 214 -30.88 -42.60 13.99
CA GLU A 214 -31.99 -42.78 13.06
C GLU A 214 -33.25 -41.92 13.32
N ASN A 215 -34.09 -41.81 12.28
CA ASN A 215 -35.57 -41.87 12.24
C ASN A 215 -36.38 -41.13 13.35
N ASN A 216 -37.36 -40.24 13.05
CA ASN A 216 -38.60 -40.61 12.36
C ASN A 216 -39.57 -39.41 12.09
N ASP A 217 -40.40 -39.57 11.05
CA ASP A 217 -41.84 -39.21 10.94
C ASP A 217 -42.43 -37.78 10.72
N LYS A 218 -43.38 -37.78 9.75
CA LYS A 218 -44.71 -37.09 9.65
C LYS A 218 -44.90 -35.64 9.10
N HIS A 219 -45.31 -35.58 7.81
CA HIS A 219 -46.64 -35.20 7.27
C HIS A 219 -47.44 -33.94 7.77
N VAL A 220 -48.22 -33.17 6.95
CA VAL A 220 -48.40 -33.19 5.47
C VAL A 220 -48.24 -31.79 4.76
N PRO A 221 -49.24 -30.87 4.58
CA PRO A 221 -49.29 -30.15 3.29
C PRO A 221 -49.41 -28.61 3.33
N THR A 222 -49.08 -27.96 2.20
CA THR A 222 -50.01 -27.09 1.44
C THR A 222 -49.51 -26.94 0.00
N PHE A 223 -50.44 -26.91 -0.96
CA PHE A 223 -50.20 -26.89 -2.40
C PHE A 223 -49.69 -25.54 -2.92
N THR A 224 -48.88 -25.54 -3.99
CA THR A 224 -49.19 -24.79 -5.24
C THR A 224 -48.27 -25.16 -6.42
N ASN A 225 -48.84 -25.90 -7.38
CA ASN A 225 -48.68 -25.88 -8.84
C ASN A 225 -47.31 -25.91 -9.57
N ASN A 226 -47.23 -26.88 -10.49
CA ASN A 226 -46.31 -27.06 -11.64
C ASN A 226 -45.98 -25.76 -12.40
N VAL A 227 -44.71 -25.47 -12.73
CA VAL A 227 -43.84 -26.08 -13.78
C VAL A 227 -44.17 -25.63 -15.21
N ASN A 228 -43.27 -24.84 -15.79
CA ASN A 228 -42.54 -25.25 -16.99
C ASN A 228 -41.27 -24.40 -17.17
N ASP A 229 -40.09 -25.01 -17.10
CA ASP A 229 -38.89 -24.45 -17.75
C ASP A 229 -37.83 -25.54 -17.99
N ASN A 230 -37.60 -25.87 -19.27
CA ASN A 230 -36.70 -26.94 -19.68
C ASN A 230 -35.23 -26.50 -19.63
N LYS A 231 -34.55 -26.71 -18.50
CA LYS A 231 -33.08 -26.71 -18.46
C LYS A 231 -32.53 -28.13 -18.33
N ARG A 232 -31.94 -28.63 -19.42
CA ARG A 232 -31.06 -29.80 -19.39
C ARG A 232 -29.94 -29.51 -18.38
N LYS A 233 -29.82 -30.34 -17.34
CA LYS A 233 -28.71 -30.28 -16.41
C LYS A 233 -27.44 -30.67 -17.16
N LEU A 234 -26.48 -29.75 -17.25
CA LEU A 234 -25.19 -29.97 -17.90
C LEU A 234 -24.44 -31.09 -17.17
N SER A 235 -23.66 -31.88 -17.92
CA SER A 235 -22.81 -32.91 -17.35
C SER A 235 -21.70 -32.30 -16.50
N ASN A 236 -21.30 -32.98 -15.42
CA ASN A 236 -20.18 -32.56 -14.56
C ASN A 236 -18.91 -32.26 -15.37
N LEU A 237 -18.68 -32.98 -16.47
CA LEU A 237 -17.53 -32.79 -17.35
C LEU A 237 -17.57 -31.45 -18.11
N GLU A 238 -18.77 -31.00 -18.48
CA GLU A 238 -18.99 -29.78 -19.26
C GLU A 238 -18.95 -28.55 -18.37
N GLN A 239 -19.37 -28.68 -17.11
CA GLN A 239 -19.23 -27.64 -16.10
C GLN A 239 -17.75 -27.37 -15.75
N ILE A 240 -16.91 -28.41 -15.62
CA ILE A 240 -15.45 -28.25 -15.40
C ILE A 240 -14.81 -27.48 -16.57
N ARG A 241 -15.13 -27.83 -17.81
CA ARG A 241 -14.60 -27.16 -19.02
C ARG A 241 -15.01 -25.69 -19.09
N LEU A 242 -16.25 -25.37 -18.74
CA LEU A 242 -16.73 -23.99 -18.68
C LEU A 242 -16.04 -23.18 -17.56
N GLU A 243 -15.76 -23.78 -16.41
CA GLU A 243 -15.00 -23.13 -15.33
C GLU A 243 -13.54 -22.86 -15.71
N GLU A 244 -12.88 -23.76 -16.44
CA GLU A 244 -11.52 -23.52 -16.96
C GLU A 244 -11.51 -22.42 -18.02
N GLU A 245 -12.47 -22.41 -18.94
CA GLU A 245 -12.62 -21.32 -19.91
C GLU A 245 -12.93 -19.98 -19.23
N GLU A 246 -13.78 -19.95 -18.20
CA GLU A 246 -14.02 -18.74 -17.41
C GLU A 246 -12.78 -18.28 -16.65
N LYS A 247 -12.03 -19.19 -16.02
CA LYS A 247 -10.75 -18.86 -15.34
C LYS A 247 -9.74 -18.28 -16.34
N ASN A 248 -9.62 -18.87 -17.52
CA ASN A 248 -8.71 -18.39 -18.57
C ASN A 248 -9.18 -17.04 -19.16
N LYS A 249 -10.50 -16.83 -19.34
CA LYS A 249 -11.07 -15.52 -19.73
C LYS A 249 -10.83 -14.46 -18.65
N LYS A 250 -11.07 -14.77 -17.37
CA LYS A 250 -10.80 -13.88 -16.22
C LYS A 250 -9.30 -13.56 -16.09
N TYR A 251 -8.42 -14.53 -16.28
CA TYR A 251 -6.97 -14.36 -16.26
C TYR A 251 -6.47 -13.49 -17.43
N LYS A 252 -6.97 -13.72 -18.65
CA LYS A 252 -6.66 -12.83 -19.79
C LYS A 252 -7.17 -11.41 -19.54
N GLN A 253 -8.40 -11.26 -19.06
CA GLN A 253 -9.01 -9.96 -18.78
C GLN A 253 -8.32 -9.19 -17.63
N SER A 254 -7.84 -9.88 -16.59
CA SER A 254 -7.05 -9.24 -15.52
C SER A 254 -5.64 -8.88 -15.98
N HIS A 255 -4.97 -9.75 -16.75
CA HIS A 255 -3.67 -9.48 -17.35
C HIS A 255 -3.73 -8.29 -18.34
N GLU A 256 -4.83 -8.17 -19.10
CA GLU A 256 -5.03 -7.09 -20.07
C GLU A 256 -5.40 -5.75 -19.40
N THR A 257 -6.10 -5.76 -18.27
CA THR A 257 -6.34 -4.55 -17.47
C THR A 257 -5.09 -4.06 -16.73
N VAL A 258 -4.25 -4.95 -16.20
CA VAL A 258 -2.93 -4.58 -15.63
C VAL A 258 -1.98 -4.03 -16.71
N LYS A 259 -2.01 -4.60 -17.92
CA LYS A 259 -1.25 -4.11 -19.08
C LYS A 259 -1.76 -2.75 -19.61
N ALA A 260 -2.99 -2.37 -19.26
CA ALA A 260 -3.58 -1.07 -19.53
C ALA A 260 -3.31 -0.01 -18.43
N SER A 261 -3.10 -0.41 -17.17
CA SER A 261 -2.75 0.50 -16.07
C SER A 261 -1.25 0.81 -15.96
N CYS A 262 -0.38 -0.05 -16.50
CA CYS A 262 1.06 0.19 -16.55
C CYS A 262 1.39 1.21 -17.65
N TRP A 263 1.84 2.43 -17.29
CA TRP A 263 2.18 3.49 -18.25
C TRP A 263 3.59 3.36 -18.82
N LEU A 264 4.49 2.70 -18.08
CA LEU A 264 5.90 2.52 -18.43
C LEU A 264 6.12 1.89 -19.82
N LYS A 265 7.28 2.20 -20.42
CA LYS A 265 7.82 1.60 -21.64
C LYS A 265 9.35 1.47 -21.51
N PRO A 266 9.97 0.44 -22.11
CA PRO A 266 11.43 0.36 -22.19
C PRO A 266 11.99 1.50 -23.05
N ASP A 267 13.28 1.78 -22.83
CA ASP A 267 14.07 2.80 -23.54
C ASP A 267 13.55 4.24 -23.39
N ILE A 268 12.78 4.51 -22.33
CA ILE A 268 12.39 5.88 -21.95
C ILE A 268 13.24 6.35 -20.77
N VAL A 269 13.53 7.64 -20.75
CA VAL A 269 14.10 8.30 -19.59
C VAL A 269 12.98 8.63 -18.60
N VAL A 270 13.19 8.31 -17.34
CA VAL A 270 12.32 8.67 -16.20
C VAL A 270 13.12 9.42 -15.16
N LYS A 271 12.42 10.05 -14.22
CA LYS A 271 13.02 10.74 -13.07
C LYS A 271 12.46 10.15 -11.78
N VAL A 272 13.34 9.85 -10.83
CA VAL A 272 12.97 9.17 -9.59
C VAL A 272 12.39 10.18 -8.60
N LEU A 273 11.19 9.90 -8.08
CA LEU A 273 10.48 10.72 -7.08
C LEU A 273 10.48 10.12 -5.67
N ASN A 274 11.02 8.91 -5.50
CA ASN A 274 11.17 8.31 -4.17
C ASN A 274 12.18 9.10 -3.33
N LYS A 275 11.75 9.61 -2.17
CA LYS A 275 12.59 10.38 -1.22
C LYS A 275 13.26 9.52 -0.15
N THR A 276 12.83 8.28 0.02
CA THR A 276 13.28 7.37 1.09
C THR A 276 14.13 6.22 0.58
N LEU A 277 14.14 5.98 -0.74
CA LEU A 277 15.02 5.00 -1.37
C LEU A 277 16.48 5.44 -1.22
N SER A 278 17.30 4.61 -0.56
CA SER A 278 18.71 4.87 -0.26
C SER A 278 18.94 6.28 0.33
N ASP A 279 18.20 6.60 1.40
CA ASP A 279 18.22 7.90 2.09
C ASP A 279 17.99 9.11 1.17
N GLY A 280 17.31 8.90 0.03
CA GLY A 280 17.00 9.93 -0.95
C GLY A 280 18.13 10.21 -1.95
N GLN A 281 19.21 9.41 -1.97
CA GLN A 281 20.35 9.54 -2.90
C GLN A 281 19.91 9.73 -4.36
N TYR A 282 18.92 8.95 -4.81
CA TYR A 282 18.43 8.98 -6.19
C TYR A 282 17.27 9.97 -6.42
N TYR A 283 16.81 10.70 -5.39
CA TYR A 283 15.68 11.61 -5.53
C TYR A 283 15.97 12.71 -6.56
N LYS A 284 15.03 12.92 -7.50
CA LYS A 284 15.10 13.82 -8.67
C LYS A 284 16.20 13.50 -9.70
N HIS A 285 16.99 12.45 -9.51
CA HIS A 285 17.95 11.98 -10.52
C HIS A 285 17.21 11.26 -11.65
N LYS A 286 17.87 11.14 -12.82
CA LYS A 286 17.28 10.56 -14.03
C LYS A 286 17.84 9.17 -14.29
N GLY A 287 17.00 8.28 -14.80
CA GLY A 287 17.39 6.94 -15.21
C GLY A 287 16.67 6.47 -16.46
N VAL A 288 17.09 5.34 -17.00
CA VAL A 288 16.53 4.70 -18.20
C VAL A 288 15.78 3.45 -17.78
N VAL A 289 14.52 3.31 -18.20
CA VAL A 289 13.76 2.08 -18.01
C VAL A 289 14.32 1.01 -18.93
N ARG A 290 14.95 -0.02 -18.36
CA ARG A 290 15.50 -1.17 -19.09
C ARG A 290 14.49 -2.30 -19.22
N ASN A 291 13.86 -2.67 -18.11
CA ASN A 291 12.92 -3.77 -18.02
C ASN A 291 11.68 -3.36 -17.21
N ILE A 292 10.57 -4.07 -17.38
CA ILE A 292 9.30 -3.78 -16.70
C ILE A 292 8.66 -5.09 -16.22
N GLU A 293 8.43 -5.18 -14.92
CA GLU A 293 7.77 -6.30 -14.25
C GLU A 293 6.50 -5.82 -13.55
N GLY A 294 5.35 -6.05 -14.19
CA GLY A 294 4.05 -5.60 -13.69
C GLY A 294 3.93 -4.07 -13.69
N SER A 295 3.91 -3.46 -12.50
CA SER A 295 3.92 -2.01 -12.27
C SER A 295 5.32 -1.44 -11.99
N ALA A 296 6.34 -2.28 -11.80
CA ALA A 296 7.70 -1.85 -11.51
C ALA A 296 8.59 -1.83 -12.75
N ALA A 297 9.54 -0.89 -12.78
CA ALA A 297 10.63 -0.83 -13.75
C ALA A 297 11.98 -1.13 -13.08
N GLU A 298 12.86 -1.77 -13.84
CA GLU A 298 14.30 -1.72 -13.59
C GLU A 298 14.84 -0.46 -14.27
N VAL A 299 15.30 0.49 -13.45
CA VAL A 299 15.75 1.82 -13.85
C VAL A 299 17.26 1.90 -13.65
N GLU A 300 18.00 2.05 -14.76
CA GLU A 300 19.44 2.31 -14.75
C GLU A 300 19.70 3.81 -14.63
N MET A 301 20.32 4.25 -13.55
CA MET A 301 20.57 5.67 -13.27
C MET A 301 21.60 6.24 -14.24
N LEU A 302 21.29 7.37 -14.89
CA LEU A 302 22.16 7.99 -15.90
C LEU A 302 23.45 8.56 -15.33
N ASP A 303 23.44 8.95 -14.04
CA ASP A 303 24.53 9.65 -13.40
C ASP A 303 25.53 8.68 -12.71
N SER A 304 25.05 7.55 -12.18
CA SER A 304 25.87 6.57 -11.44
C SER A 304 25.97 5.18 -12.09
N GLY A 305 25.04 4.82 -12.98
CA GLY A 305 24.94 3.48 -13.57
C GLY A 305 24.23 2.44 -12.70
N ASP A 306 23.80 2.79 -11.48
CA ASP A 306 23.10 1.87 -10.58
C ASP A 306 21.75 1.42 -11.16
N VAL A 307 21.40 0.15 -10.99
CA VAL A 307 20.11 -0.41 -11.43
C VAL A 307 19.18 -0.60 -10.24
N LEU A 308 18.04 0.09 -10.27
CA LEU A 308 17.07 0.14 -9.17
C LEU A 308 15.70 -0.38 -9.63
N LYS A 309 15.07 -1.25 -8.84
CA LYS A 309 13.70 -1.70 -9.09
C LYS A 309 12.71 -0.75 -8.39
N ILE A 310 11.98 0.03 -9.17
CA ILE A 310 11.13 1.13 -8.69
C ILE A 310 9.72 0.99 -9.29
N ASP A 311 8.68 1.11 -8.46
CA ASP A 311 7.28 1.14 -8.94
C ASP A 311 6.97 2.42 -9.71
N GLN A 312 6.12 2.33 -10.74
CA GLN A 312 5.69 3.45 -11.58
C GLN A 312 5.15 4.65 -10.80
N ASP A 313 4.56 4.44 -9.61
CA ASP A 313 4.02 5.52 -8.77
C ASP A 313 5.13 6.44 -8.19
N TYR A 314 6.39 5.99 -8.22
CA TYR A 314 7.56 6.76 -7.80
C TYR A 314 8.43 7.27 -8.98
N LEU A 315 7.91 7.25 -10.20
CA LEU A 315 8.59 7.69 -11.41
C LEU A 315 7.84 8.84 -12.10
N GLU A 316 8.57 9.82 -12.60
CA GLU A 316 8.08 10.96 -13.38
C GLU A 316 8.56 10.83 -14.83
N THR A 317 7.74 11.25 -15.80
CA THR A 317 8.15 11.39 -17.20
C THR A 317 9.19 12.51 -17.34
N VAL A 318 9.98 12.48 -18.42
CA VAL A 318 11.03 13.46 -18.71
C VAL A 318 10.77 14.07 -20.07
N ILE A 319 10.47 15.36 -20.11
CA ILE A 319 10.30 16.12 -21.36
C ILE A 319 11.70 16.46 -21.91
N PRO A 320 12.01 16.15 -23.19
CA PRO A 320 13.26 16.56 -23.83
C PRO A 320 13.21 18.05 -24.23
N GLN A 321 14.29 18.53 -24.84
CA GLN A 321 14.24 19.80 -25.59
C GLN A 321 13.34 19.65 -26.83
N ILE A 322 12.83 20.77 -27.34
CA ILE A 322 12.08 20.83 -28.60
C ILE A 322 12.97 20.27 -29.74
N GLY A 323 12.36 19.50 -30.65
CA GLY A 323 13.07 18.67 -31.63
C GLY A 323 13.54 17.30 -31.10
N GLY A 324 13.46 17.06 -29.79
CA GLY A 324 13.85 15.80 -29.18
C GLY A 324 12.83 14.68 -29.37
N GLU A 325 13.32 13.44 -29.42
CA GLU A 325 12.48 12.24 -29.53
C GLU A 325 11.79 11.85 -28.22
N VAL A 326 10.52 11.47 -28.34
CA VAL A 326 9.68 10.97 -27.24
C VAL A 326 8.94 9.69 -27.63
N ARG A 327 8.60 8.91 -26.61
CA ARG A 327 7.71 7.74 -26.69
C ARG A 327 6.35 8.15 -26.15
N VAL A 328 5.29 7.85 -26.91
CA VAL A 328 3.91 7.99 -26.42
C VAL A 328 3.58 6.86 -25.45
N LEU A 329 3.02 7.19 -24.28
CA LEU A 329 2.81 6.28 -23.15
C LEU A 329 1.33 5.94 -22.89
N LYS A 330 0.40 6.83 -23.25
CA LYS A 330 -1.06 6.61 -23.17
C LYS A 330 -1.77 6.93 -24.51
N GLY A 331 -3.06 6.58 -24.60
CA GLY A 331 -3.91 6.89 -25.76
C GLY A 331 -3.71 6.02 -27.01
N GLU A 332 -4.35 6.42 -28.11
CA GLU A 332 -4.39 5.71 -29.41
C GLU A 332 -2.98 5.40 -29.96
N TYR A 333 -2.05 6.33 -29.83
CA TYR A 333 -0.69 6.23 -30.37
C TYR A 333 0.32 5.60 -29.40
N ARG A 334 -0.13 4.94 -28.32
CA ARG A 334 0.73 4.34 -27.30
C ARG A 334 1.83 3.45 -27.91
N GLY A 335 3.07 3.70 -27.53
CA GLY A 335 4.27 3.00 -28.01
C GLY A 335 4.92 3.61 -29.25
N TYR A 336 4.27 4.55 -29.93
CA TYR A 336 4.82 5.20 -31.12
C TYR A 336 5.95 6.17 -30.73
N ARG A 337 6.94 6.32 -31.64
CA ARG A 337 7.94 7.38 -31.59
C ARG A 337 7.34 8.67 -32.13
N ALA A 338 7.67 9.78 -31.50
CA ALA A 338 7.26 11.12 -31.91
C ALA A 338 8.38 12.13 -31.66
N ILE A 339 8.30 13.29 -32.32
CA ILE A 339 9.19 14.43 -32.11
C ILE A 339 8.41 15.51 -31.36
N LEU A 340 9.03 16.11 -30.34
CA LEU A 340 8.46 17.22 -29.59
C LEU A 340 8.51 18.52 -30.41
N GLU A 341 7.38 19.02 -30.90
CA GLU A 341 7.30 20.25 -31.71
C GLU A 341 7.21 21.52 -30.85
N SER A 342 6.42 21.47 -29.77
CA SER A 342 6.19 22.64 -28.90
C SER A 342 5.70 22.23 -27.52
N VAL A 343 5.93 23.10 -26.53
CA VAL A 343 5.55 22.91 -25.13
C VAL A 343 4.72 24.13 -24.69
N ASN A 344 3.58 23.91 -24.05
CA ASN A 344 2.72 24.95 -23.50
C ASN A 344 2.65 24.83 -21.98
N ILE A 345 3.50 25.59 -21.29
CA ILE A 345 3.70 25.50 -19.83
C ILE A 345 2.40 25.87 -19.09
N ASP A 346 1.73 26.95 -19.48
CA ASP A 346 0.51 27.46 -18.82
C ASP A 346 -0.66 26.46 -18.83
N LYS A 347 -0.68 25.54 -19.81
CA LYS A 347 -1.76 24.55 -20.01
C LYS A 347 -1.26 23.10 -19.90
N CYS A 348 -0.04 22.90 -19.42
CA CYS A 348 0.58 21.59 -19.15
C CYS A 348 0.49 20.55 -20.29
N TYR A 349 0.57 20.98 -21.56
CA TYR A 349 0.55 20.09 -22.71
C TYR A 349 1.66 20.38 -23.72
N ALA A 350 2.02 19.38 -24.52
CA ALA A 350 2.94 19.50 -25.64
C ALA A 350 2.25 19.14 -26.96
N THR A 351 2.78 19.65 -28.07
CA THR A 351 2.45 19.17 -29.42
C THR A 351 3.55 18.23 -29.90
N LEU A 352 3.17 17.03 -30.35
CA LEU A 352 4.08 15.97 -30.78
C LEU A 352 3.75 15.55 -32.22
N GLN A 353 4.75 15.48 -33.10
CA GLN A 353 4.62 14.89 -34.44
C GLN A 353 4.90 13.39 -34.38
N ILE A 354 3.90 12.54 -34.64
CA ILE A 354 4.08 11.08 -34.68
C ILE A 354 4.88 10.68 -35.93
N CYS A 355 6.09 10.13 -35.75
CA CYS A 355 7.03 9.85 -36.85
C CYS A 355 6.49 8.86 -37.90
N LYS A 356 5.60 7.93 -37.49
CA LYS A 356 5.07 6.89 -38.39
C LYS A 356 3.97 7.39 -39.35
N ILE A 357 3.28 8.47 -38.99
CA ILE A 357 2.08 8.96 -39.70
C ILE A 357 2.12 10.46 -40.02
N ASN A 358 3.20 11.17 -39.66
CA ASN A 358 3.38 12.62 -39.85
C ASN A 358 2.18 13.46 -39.39
N LYS A 359 1.57 13.08 -38.27
CA LYS A 359 0.41 13.73 -37.65
C LYS A 359 0.84 14.39 -36.35
N SER A 360 0.62 15.70 -36.24
CA SER A 360 0.78 16.44 -34.98
C SER A 360 -0.42 16.16 -34.06
N ILE A 361 -0.15 15.83 -32.80
CA ILE A 361 -1.13 15.58 -31.75
C ILE A 361 -0.80 16.40 -30.51
N LYS A 362 -1.79 16.69 -29.66
CA LYS A 362 -1.58 17.34 -28.36
C LYS A 362 -1.66 16.30 -27.25
N MET A 363 -0.71 16.33 -26.32
CA MET A 363 -0.61 15.37 -25.21
C MET A 363 -0.18 16.06 -23.91
N GLU A 364 -0.69 15.58 -22.78
CA GLU A 364 -0.25 16.00 -21.44
C GLU A 364 1.13 15.42 -21.12
N TYR A 365 1.88 16.07 -20.22
CA TYR A 365 3.26 15.68 -19.91
C TYR A 365 3.39 14.27 -19.29
N GLU A 366 2.35 13.76 -18.65
CA GLU A 366 2.31 12.39 -18.10
C GLU A 366 2.12 11.31 -19.18
N ASP A 367 1.77 11.69 -20.41
CA ASP A 367 1.40 10.76 -21.48
C ASP A 367 2.50 10.50 -22.51
N PHE A 368 3.66 11.11 -22.34
CA PHE A 368 4.85 10.86 -23.16
C PHE A 368 6.14 11.05 -22.34
N SER A 369 7.24 10.43 -22.75
CA SER A 369 8.55 10.68 -22.15
C SER A 369 9.69 10.61 -23.18
N LYS A 370 10.78 11.31 -22.91
CA LYS A 370 12.03 11.30 -23.69
C LYS A 370 12.49 9.87 -23.94
N ILE A 371 12.85 9.57 -25.18
CA ILE A 371 13.53 8.31 -25.53
C ILE A 371 15.02 8.42 -25.15
N HIS A 372 15.56 7.37 -24.55
CA HIS A 372 17.01 7.20 -24.44
C HIS A 372 17.54 6.72 -25.80
N PRO A 373 18.54 7.39 -26.40
CA PRO A 373 19.12 6.92 -27.66
C PRO A 373 19.83 5.58 -27.42
N ASN A 374 19.43 4.55 -28.16
CA ASN A 374 20.13 3.27 -28.09
C ASN A 374 21.58 3.46 -28.53
N LYS A 375 22.52 2.92 -27.74
CA LYS A 375 23.83 2.54 -28.27
C LYS A 375 23.57 1.31 -29.16
N ASN A 376 23.78 1.48 -30.47
CA ASN A 376 23.88 0.36 -31.41
C ASN A 376 25.09 -0.52 -31.09
#